data_AF-A0A2V7DQ00-F1
#
_entry.id   AF-A0A2V7DQ00-F1
#
_cell.length_a   1.000
_cell.length_b   1.000
_cell.length_c   1.000
_cell.angle_alpha   90.00
_cell.angle_beta   90.00
_cell.angle_gamma   90.00
#
_symmetry.space_group_name_H-M   'P 1'
#
loop_
_entity.id
_entity.type
_entity.pdbx_description
1 polymer ?
#
loop_
_entity_poly.entity_id
_entity_poly.type
_entity_poly.pdbx_seq_one_letter_code
_entity_poly.pdbx_strand_id
1 'polypeptide(L)'
;MWRSIDALILTLALSAGCTNPSRAPLELANVPCLPPGLNAQFFSWPVVGFESVTLVTEGGNDVEAAWVLYRRGAASVAAIWTRSDLVAVDPHPDTEEPYWVDGSLVTDSDDNVLRTSPDGFCRWRRHTEGA
;
A
#
# COMPACT_ATOMS: atom_id res chain seq x y z
N MET A 1 -41.11 -11.90 -62.50
CA MET A 1 -39.68 -12.24 -62.67
C MET A 1 -39.04 -12.16 -61.29
N TRP A 2 -39.13 -13.18 -60.44
CA TRP A 2 -38.24 -14.35 -60.35
C TRP A 2 -36.76 -14.02 -60.60
N ARG A 3 -35.98 -13.97 -59.51
CA ARG A 3 -34.75 -14.77 -59.35
C ARG A 3 -34.29 -14.75 -57.90
N SER A 4 -34.62 -15.83 -57.20
CA SER A 4 -33.87 -16.32 -56.05
C SER A 4 -32.45 -16.63 -56.50
N ILE A 5 -31.46 -16.24 -55.69
CA ILE A 5 -30.14 -16.88 -55.71
C ILE A 5 -29.83 -17.29 -54.28
N ASP A 6 -29.83 -18.61 -54.12
CA ASP A 6 -29.46 -19.36 -52.95
C ASP A 6 -28.01 -19.11 -52.50
N ALA A 7 -27.88 -19.18 -51.18
CA ALA A 7 -26.74 -19.52 -50.35
C ALA A 7 -25.45 -20.04 -51.05
N LEU A 8 -24.31 -19.48 -50.61
CA LEU A 8 -23.30 -20.33 -50.00
C LEU A 8 -22.51 -19.56 -48.93
N ILE A 9 -22.74 -19.98 -47.70
CA ILE A 9 -22.02 -19.58 -46.49
C ILE A 9 -20.65 -20.26 -46.53
N LEU A 10 -19.57 -19.48 -46.46
CA LEU A 10 -18.25 -19.98 -46.08
C LEU A 10 -17.68 -19.09 -44.97
N THR A 11 -18.21 -19.27 -43.76
CA THR A 11 -17.63 -18.72 -42.53
C THR A 11 -16.36 -19.50 -42.19
N LEU A 12 -15.21 -19.02 -42.65
CA LEU A 12 -13.91 -19.39 -42.07
C LEU A 12 -13.74 -18.63 -40.75
N ALA A 13 -14.19 -19.24 -39.66
CA ALA A 13 -13.81 -18.83 -38.31
C ALA A 13 -12.40 -19.33 -38.00
N LEU A 14 -11.37 -18.58 -38.42
CA LEU A 14 -10.06 -18.66 -37.78
C LEU A 14 -10.13 -17.86 -36.49
N SER A 15 -10.65 -18.48 -35.43
CA SER A 15 -10.34 -18.04 -34.07
C SER A 15 -8.87 -18.36 -33.84
N ALA A 16 -7.98 -17.46 -34.27
CA ALA A 16 -6.68 -17.32 -33.66
C ALA A 16 -6.95 -16.94 -32.21
N GLY A 17 -7.06 -17.96 -31.36
CA GLY A 17 -7.02 -17.78 -29.93
C GLY A 17 -5.67 -17.17 -29.64
N CYS A 18 -5.62 -15.85 -29.47
CA CYS A 18 -4.62 -15.24 -28.62
C CYS A 18 -4.82 -15.92 -27.27
N THR A 19 -4.05 -16.96 -26.99
CA THR A 19 -3.74 -17.34 -25.62
C THR A 19 -3.21 -16.06 -25.01
N ASN A 20 -4.08 -15.33 -24.30
CA ASN A 20 -3.65 -14.33 -23.36
C ASN A 20 -2.64 -15.08 -22.50
N PRO A 21 -1.33 -14.79 -22.58
CA PRO A 21 -0.44 -15.30 -21.57
C PRO A 21 -1.08 -14.84 -20.28
N SER A 22 -1.47 -15.81 -19.44
CA SER A 22 -1.98 -15.59 -18.11
C SER A 22 -1.29 -14.35 -17.60
N ARG A 23 -2.08 -13.27 -17.44
CA ARG A 23 -1.59 -12.01 -16.90
C ARG A 23 -0.98 -12.45 -15.58
N ALA A 24 0.34 -12.64 -15.58
CA ALA A 24 1.08 -12.82 -14.36
C ALA A 24 0.58 -11.68 -13.49
N PRO A 25 0.16 -11.92 -12.24
CA PRO A 25 -0.01 -10.82 -11.33
C PRO A 25 1.26 -10.01 -11.49
N LEU A 26 1.15 -8.78 -12.01
CA LEU A 26 2.27 -7.85 -11.98
C LEU A 26 2.75 -7.95 -10.55
N GLU A 27 3.97 -8.44 -10.38
CA GLU A 27 4.63 -8.55 -9.09
C GLU A 27 4.26 -7.29 -8.31
N LEU A 28 3.40 -7.47 -7.31
CA LEU A 28 3.00 -6.43 -6.36
C LEU A 28 4.18 -6.15 -5.41
N ALA A 29 5.41 -6.28 -5.90
CA ALA A 29 6.62 -6.47 -5.13
C ALA A 29 7.14 -5.18 -4.49
N ASN A 30 6.45 -4.05 -4.67
CA ASN A 30 6.88 -2.75 -4.15
C ASN A 30 5.75 -1.91 -3.55
N VAL A 31 4.57 -2.50 -3.30
CA VAL A 31 3.49 -1.78 -2.59
C VAL A 31 3.56 -2.21 -1.13
N PRO A 32 3.86 -1.30 -0.19
CA PRO A 32 3.80 -1.65 1.22
C PRO A 32 2.39 -2.11 1.56
N CYS A 33 2.28 -3.08 2.45
CA CYS A 33 0.98 -3.47 2.94
C CYS A 33 0.36 -2.40 3.82
N LEU A 34 -0.95 -2.53 4.02
CA LEU A 34 -1.75 -1.57 4.75
C LEU A 34 -2.31 -2.23 6.02
N PRO A 35 -2.50 -1.44 7.10
CA PRO A 35 -3.14 -1.95 8.30
C PRO A 35 -4.61 -2.30 8.06
N PRO A 36 -5.22 -3.08 8.96
CA PRO A 36 -6.64 -3.40 8.91
C PRO A 36 -7.52 -2.14 8.78
N GLY A 37 -8.50 -2.18 7.88
CA GLY A 37 -9.43 -1.07 7.64
C GLY A 37 -8.97 -0.08 6.57
N LEU A 38 -7.73 -0.18 6.08
CA LEU A 38 -7.26 0.52 4.89
C LEU A 38 -7.20 -0.41 3.68
N ASN A 39 -7.28 0.18 2.49
CA ASN A 39 -7.18 -0.53 1.22
C ASN A 39 -6.35 0.29 0.24
N ALA A 40 -6.06 -0.28 -0.94
CA ALA A 40 -5.17 0.30 -1.93
C ALA A 40 -5.54 1.73 -2.39
N GLN A 41 -6.77 2.20 -2.16
CA GLN A 41 -7.12 3.61 -2.42
C GLN A 41 -6.27 4.60 -1.60
N PHE A 42 -5.71 4.16 -0.47
CA PHE A 42 -4.78 4.95 0.35
C PHE A 42 -3.68 5.60 -0.50
N PHE A 43 -3.08 4.84 -1.43
CA PHE A 43 -2.00 5.34 -2.29
C PHE A 43 -2.46 6.33 -3.37
N SER A 44 -3.76 6.50 -3.55
CA SER A 44 -4.35 7.45 -4.50
C SER A 44 -4.86 8.73 -3.84
N TRP A 45 -4.86 8.80 -2.51
CA TRP A 45 -5.35 9.97 -1.80
C TRP A 45 -4.39 11.16 -1.98
N PRO A 46 -4.91 12.38 -2.16
CA PRO A 46 -4.06 13.56 -2.29
C PRO A 46 -3.25 13.80 -1.02
N VAL A 47 -1.95 14.02 -1.18
CA VAL A 47 -1.09 14.54 -0.10
C VAL A 47 -1.40 16.01 0.10
N VAL A 48 -1.66 16.40 1.34
CA VAL A 48 -2.05 17.77 1.73
C VAL A 48 -1.13 18.38 2.78
N GLY A 49 -0.21 17.60 3.33
CA GLY A 49 0.78 18.05 4.30
C GLY A 49 1.93 17.07 4.38
N PHE A 50 3.08 17.57 4.82
CA PHE A 50 4.31 16.80 4.95
C PHE A 50 5.20 17.42 6.03
N GLU A 51 5.77 16.60 6.90
CA GLU A 51 6.73 17.00 7.93
C GLU A 51 7.85 15.97 8.00
N SER A 52 9.10 16.40 7.76
CA SER A 52 10.28 15.54 7.90
C SER A 52 10.54 15.21 9.36
N VAL A 53 10.87 13.95 9.62
CA VAL A 53 11.29 13.46 10.94
C VAL A 53 12.50 12.53 10.80
N THR A 54 13.19 12.27 11.89
CA THR A 54 14.29 11.31 11.93
C THR A 54 13.88 10.16 12.83
N LEU A 55 13.93 8.93 12.29
CA LEU A 55 13.86 7.71 13.07
C LEU A 55 15.28 7.18 13.32
N VAL A 56 15.44 6.31 14.30
CA VAL A 56 16.75 5.73 14.64
C VAL A 56 16.68 4.22 14.48
N THR A 57 17.73 3.61 13.96
CA THR A 57 17.83 2.14 13.89
C THR A 57 18.30 1.54 15.22
N GLU A 58 18.10 0.23 15.43
CA GLU A 58 18.71 -0.52 16.55
C GLU A 58 20.23 -0.31 16.66
N GLY A 59 20.91 -0.10 15.53
CA GLY A 59 22.34 0.21 15.47
C GLY A 59 22.71 1.66 15.79
N GLY A 60 21.72 2.52 16.09
CA GLY A 60 21.93 3.95 16.40
C GLY A 60 22.13 4.86 15.19
N ASN A 61 21.85 4.38 13.97
CA ASN A 61 21.92 5.21 12.77
C ASN A 61 20.62 5.96 12.53
N ASP A 62 20.72 7.22 12.13
CA ASP A 62 19.60 8.04 11.71
C ASP A 62 19.04 7.58 10.36
N VAL A 63 17.71 7.58 10.26
CA VAL A 63 16.96 7.27 9.05
C VAL A 63 15.99 8.41 8.77
N GLU A 64 16.11 8.98 7.56
CA GLU A 64 15.16 9.97 7.08
C GLU A 64 13.77 9.35 6.94
N ALA A 65 12.80 9.99 7.58
CA ALA A 65 11.40 9.64 7.49
C ALA A 65 10.55 10.91 7.38
N ALA A 66 9.26 10.73 7.17
CA ALA A 66 8.33 11.84 7.16
C ALA A 66 6.93 11.42 7.56
N TRP A 67 6.28 12.30 8.30
CA TRP A 67 4.83 12.33 8.39
C TRP A 67 4.26 12.88 7.08
N VAL A 68 3.39 12.09 6.47
CA VAL A 68 2.65 12.44 5.26
C VAL A 68 1.16 12.48 5.60
N LEU A 69 0.54 13.63 5.38
CA LEU A 69 -0.89 13.82 5.62
C LEU A 69 -1.65 13.68 4.32
N TYR A 70 -2.56 12.71 4.27
CA TYR A 70 -3.43 12.41 3.14
C TYR A 70 -4.85 12.91 3.41
N ARG A 71 -5.52 13.37 2.35
CA ARG A 71 -6.95 13.73 2.40
C ARG A 71 -7.83 12.57 1.96
N ARG A 72 -8.73 12.12 2.85
CA ARG A 72 -9.77 11.12 2.58
C ARG A 72 -11.15 11.75 2.72
N GLY A 73 -11.69 12.29 1.63
CA GLY A 73 -12.94 13.05 1.67
C GLY A 73 -12.79 14.30 2.54
N ALA A 74 -13.60 14.41 3.60
CA ALA A 74 -13.51 15.49 4.58
C ALA A 74 -12.57 15.19 5.76
N ALA A 75 -12.05 13.96 5.87
CA ALA A 75 -11.14 13.55 6.93
C ALA A 75 -9.68 13.53 6.44
N SER A 76 -8.76 13.47 7.39
CA SER A 76 -7.33 13.28 7.15
C SER A 76 -6.88 11.89 7.60
N VAL A 77 -5.78 11.41 7.03
CA VAL A 77 -5.05 10.20 7.44
C VAL A 77 -3.58 10.55 7.45
N ALA A 78 -2.87 10.31 8.56
CA ALA A 78 -1.44 10.53 8.64
C ALA A 78 -0.69 9.21 8.48
N ALA A 79 0.50 9.24 7.91
CA ALA A 79 1.36 8.06 7.83
C ALA A 79 2.83 8.44 7.96
N ILE A 80 3.61 7.59 8.60
CA ILE A 80 5.07 7.70 8.61
C ILE A 80 5.63 6.85 7.48
N TRP A 81 6.40 7.49 6.63
CA TRP A 81 7.15 6.84 5.57
C TRP A 81 8.65 7.00 5.80
N THR A 82 9.42 5.93 5.57
CA THR A 82 10.83 6.08 5.19
C THR A 82 10.92 6.36 3.69
N ARG A 83 12.08 6.14 3.06
CA ARG A 83 12.21 6.22 1.60
C ARG A 83 11.20 5.34 0.84
N SER A 84 10.90 4.15 1.35
CA SER A 84 10.04 3.17 0.66
C SER A 84 9.05 2.46 1.57
N ASP A 85 9.25 2.50 2.88
CA ASP A 85 8.52 1.66 3.81
C ASP A 85 7.46 2.48 4.54
N LEU A 86 6.27 1.89 4.67
CA LEU A 86 5.16 2.45 5.43
C LEU A 86 5.29 1.96 6.88
N VAL A 87 5.84 2.81 7.75
CA VAL A 87 6.17 2.43 9.13
C VAL A 87 4.95 2.49 10.03
N ALA A 88 4.16 3.54 9.90
CA ALA A 88 3.00 3.78 10.74
C ALA A 88 1.87 4.46 9.96
N VAL A 89 0.63 4.23 10.38
CA VAL A 89 -0.55 4.90 9.82
C VAL A 89 -1.54 5.23 10.92
N ASP A 90 -1.93 6.49 10.98
CA ASP A 90 -3.02 6.99 11.78
C ASP A 90 -4.24 7.32 10.90
N PRO A 91 -5.29 6.48 10.94
CA PRO A 91 -6.52 6.73 10.19
C PRO A 91 -7.34 7.93 10.70
N HIS A 92 -7.08 8.40 11.92
CA HIS A 92 -7.85 9.39 12.67
C HIS A 92 -6.93 10.35 13.46
N PRO A 93 -6.01 11.08 12.77
CA PRO A 93 -4.97 11.89 13.42
C PRO A 93 -5.49 13.07 14.24
N ASP A 94 -6.78 13.41 14.10
CA ASP A 94 -7.44 14.46 14.87
C ASP A 94 -8.10 13.93 16.16
N THR A 95 -7.80 12.68 16.56
CA THR A 95 -8.36 12.01 17.74
C THR A 95 -7.26 11.41 18.62
N GLU A 96 -7.60 11.00 19.84
CA GLU A 96 -6.67 10.29 20.75
C GLU A 96 -6.62 8.77 20.50
N GLU A 97 -7.21 8.28 19.40
CA GLU A 97 -7.18 6.85 19.10
C GLU A 97 -5.76 6.37 18.76
N PRO A 98 -5.32 5.19 19.26
CA PRO A 98 -4.00 4.69 18.95
C PRO A 98 -3.88 4.36 17.45
N TYR A 99 -2.79 4.76 16.83
CA TYR A 99 -2.52 4.50 15.42
C TYR A 99 -1.93 3.10 15.20
N TRP A 100 -1.71 2.73 13.94
CA TRP A 100 -1.11 1.44 13.56
C TRP A 100 0.38 1.58 13.30
N VAL A 101 1.17 0.59 13.74
CA VAL A 101 2.61 0.48 13.46
C VAL A 101 2.90 -0.88 12.87
N ASP A 102 3.79 -0.95 11.87
CA ASP A 102 4.27 -2.22 11.33
C ASP A 102 5.38 -2.77 12.24
N GLY A 103 5.01 -3.71 13.11
CA GLY A 103 5.93 -4.37 14.05
C GLY A 103 7.04 -5.16 13.37
N SER A 104 6.96 -5.39 12.05
CA SER A 104 8.08 -5.98 11.31
C SER A 104 9.22 -5.00 11.05
N LEU A 105 8.94 -3.69 11.09
CA LEU A 105 9.90 -2.64 10.82
C LEU A 105 10.42 -1.98 12.11
N VAL A 106 9.66 -1.99 13.19
CA VAL A 106 10.03 -1.35 14.47
C VAL A 106 10.34 -2.38 15.55
N THR A 107 11.11 -1.99 16.56
CA THR A 107 11.36 -2.85 17.72
C THR A 107 10.11 -3.05 18.57
N ASP A 108 10.05 -4.14 19.33
CA ASP A 108 8.92 -4.38 20.25
C ASP A 108 9.00 -3.52 21.52
N SER A 109 10.18 -2.98 21.84
CA SER A 109 10.41 -2.14 23.02
C SER A 109 10.18 -0.64 22.77
N ASP A 110 10.37 -0.18 21.53
CA ASP A 110 10.16 1.22 21.15
C ASP A 110 9.74 1.31 19.69
N ASP A 111 8.53 1.83 19.47
CA ASP A 111 7.93 2.00 18.15
C ASP A 111 8.62 3.08 17.30
N ASN A 112 9.51 3.89 17.90
CA ASN A 112 10.31 4.88 17.18
C ASN A 112 11.68 4.35 16.73
N VAL A 113 12.04 3.13 17.16
CA VAL A 113 13.30 2.49 16.78
C VAL A 113 13.04 1.48 15.68
N LEU A 114 13.67 1.71 14.52
CA LEU A 114 13.62 0.81 13.37
C LEU A 114 14.55 -0.39 13.58
N ARG A 115 14.10 -1.57 13.19
CA ARG A 115 14.95 -2.75 13.11
C ARG A 115 15.97 -2.58 12.00
N THR A 116 17.18 -3.09 12.22
CA THR A 116 18.23 -3.09 11.17
C THR A 116 17.87 -4.03 10.02
N SER A 117 17.11 -5.08 10.33
CA SER A 117 16.51 -6.00 9.36
C SER A 117 15.05 -6.22 9.75
N PRO A 118 14.10 -6.10 8.81
CA PRO A 118 12.71 -6.45 9.09
C PRO A 118 12.58 -7.90 9.59
N ASP A 119 11.69 -8.13 10.56
CA ASP A 119 11.48 -9.44 11.19
C ASP A 119 10.37 -10.28 10.53
N GLY A 120 9.77 -9.74 9.47
CA GLY A 120 8.61 -10.31 8.78
C GLY A 120 8.05 -9.33 7.76
N PHE A 121 6.74 -9.45 7.49
CA PHE A 121 6.03 -8.56 6.58
C PHE A 121 4.63 -8.28 7.16
N CYS A 122 4.20 -7.01 7.19
CA CYS A 122 2.84 -6.61 7.54
C CYS A 122 2.38 -6.99 8.95
N ARG A 123 3.24 -6.81 9.95
CA ARG A 123 2.90 -7.12 11.34
C ARG A 123 2.25 -5.92 12.01
N TRP A 124 1.15 -5.46 11.42
CA TRP A 124 0.39 -4.32 11.90
C TRP A 124 -0.18 -4.58 13.29
N ARG A 125 0.19 -3.72 14.24
CA ARG A 125 -0.34 -3.68 15.60
C ARG A 125 -0.73 -2.27 15.98
N ARG A 126 -1.59 -2.13 16.98
CA ARG A 126 -1.88 -0.81 17.55
C ARG A 126 -0.65 -0.33 18.30
N HIS A 127 -0.31 0.94 18.12
CA HIS A 127 0.61 1.64 18.99
C HIS A 127 0.09 1.56 20.42
N THR A 128 0.97 1.22 21.34
CA THR A 128 0.68 1.26 22.78
C THR A 128 1.66 2.24 23.38
N GLU A 129 1.15 3.35 23.91
CA GLU A 129 1.99 4.28 24.66
C GLU A 129 2.60 3.56 25.88
N GLY A 130 3.93 3.62 26.01
CA GLY A 130 4.67 3.22 27.22
C GLY A 130 4.88 1.71 27.42
N ALA A 131 5.81 1.12 26.65
CA ALA A 131 6.54 -0.08 27.08
C ALA A 131 7.83 0.33 27.81
#